data_AF-A0A3D3KP76-F1
#
_entry.id   AF-A0A3D3KP76-F1
#
_cell.length_a   1.000
_cell.length_b   1.000
_cell.length_c   1.000
_cell.angle_alpha   90.00
_cell.angle_beta   90.00
_cell.angle_gamma   90.00
#
_symmetry.space_group_name_H-M   'P 1'
#
loop_
_entity.id
_entity.type
_entity.pdbx_description
1 polymer ?
#
loop_
_entity_poly.entity_id
_entity_poly.type
_entity_poly.pdbx_seq_one_letter_code
_entity_poly.pdbx_strand_id
1 'polypeptide(L)'
;MADETKQSFSNDYARLVLDLTGISEPPARSYGGVTRKITEEMVRCLWFGRHFDASRLYTEDGARLEIISPGRWNVEGGPDHLDAEILLEGAGRIKGDVEIHVSAADWHRHGHDRQEGYKNVCLHVVMWNDSSQSYVRDMANRNIPQLVLSKYVTIPPEEIPGLLDDLAGYPDAARYVAGPCRTILAKGNRNNEMLERILDHAGDERILSKARRFEDYLGKKSYEQVLYEALMRAMGYKNNALQFSQLASLVPLEDLRRFVPMDAATEGEGQTGRHVWIQSMLLGAGGFLSAWRNRDREDYDPQTRAYIETLSGLWEEIRLAWDNNPKEPKELMQYDDWHMSGVRPLNQPPRRIAAISHLLARGLEGGVFKDLLTAIEKARSKKAKSASTLINNIETYFSGLEDEFWSHYLAPGGKRLKAPAKLIGRERAAAIFINVVLPLLLVYSRRNHDSSLAAVLHEAYKSHRKGSTDSVVGFMTKRVLPERMSGIVSSARRQQGLHQIFHDFCRRRDISCDKCGVYKAIGGG
;
A
#
# COMPACT_ATOMS: atom_id res chain seq x y z
N MET A 1 -9.23 43.50 2.15
CA MET A 1 -9.89 42.34 2.80
C MET A 1 -10.12 41.32 1.71
N ALA A 2 -9.20 40.38 1.54
CA ALA A 2 -9.36 39.26 0.62
C ALA A 2 -10.32 38.25 1.26
N ASP A 3 -11.24 37.74 0.46
CA ASP A 3 -12.31 36.83 0.82
C ASP A 3 -11.76 35.55 1.50
N GLU A 4 -11.82 35.48 2.84
CA GLU A 4 -11.41 34.34 3.66
C GLU A 4 -12.27 33.07 3.44
N THR A 5 -13.30 33.12 2.57
CA THR A 5 -14.27 32.02 2.39
C THR A 5 -13.88 30.96 1.34
N LYS A 6 -12.68 31.02 0.75
CA LYS A 6 -12.20 30.01 -0.23
C LYS A 6 -10.80 29.45 0.04
N GLN A 7 -10.48 29.10 1.29
CA GLN A 7 -9.26 28.33 1.56
C GLN A 7 -9.39 26.89 1.03
N SER A 8 -8.63 26.58 -0.03
CA SER A 8 -8.39 25.23 -0.55
C SER A 8 -7.05 24.69 -0.04
N PHE A 9 -6.67 23.45 -0.41
CA PHE A 9 -5.36 22.89 -0.06
C PHE A 9 -4.21 23.83 -0.47
N SER A 10 -3.50 24.38 0.52
CA SER A 10 -2.41 25.35 0.35
C SER A 10 -1.06 24.79 0.85
N ASN A 11 0.04 25.45 0.48
CA ASN A 11 1.39 25.15 0.99
C ASN A 11 1.66 25.81 2.36
N ASP A 12 0.63 26.13 3.13
CA ASP A 12 0.77 26.89 4.37
C ASP A 12 1.56 26.12 5.44
N TYR A 13 1.55 24.78 5.40
CA TYR A 13 2.38 23.98 6.29
C TYR A 13 3.88 24.25 6.12
N ALA A 14 4.36 24.28 4.87
CA ALA A 14 5.78 24.49 4.58
C ALA A 14 6.23 25.89 5.02
N ARG A 15 5.42 26.91 4.74
CA ARG A 15 5.62 28.29 5.22
C ARG A 15 5.65 28.35 6.74
N LEU A 16 4.66 27.74 7.40
CA LEU A 16 4.57 27.71 8.84
C LEU A 16 5.78 27.04 9.49
N VAL A 17 6.23 25.91 8.94
CA VAL A 17 7.43 25.22 9.44
C VAL A 17 8.67 26.08 9.24
N LEU A 18 8.83 26.72 8.08
CA LEU A 18 9.94 27.65 7.81
C LEU A 18 9.96 28.81 8.80
N ASP A 19 8.84 29.50 8.97
CA ASP A 19 8.74 30.65 9.88
C ASP A 19 9.08 30.27 11.33
N LEU A 20 8.69 29.06 11.75
CA LEU A 20 8.90 28.58 13.12
C LEU A 20 10.30 28.05 13.39
N THR A 21 10.95 27.46 12.40
CA THR A 21 12.19 26.68 12.59
C THR A 21 13.40 27.26 11.88
N GLY A 22 13.21 28.21 10.95
CA GLY A 22 14.24 28.68 10.03
C GLY A 22 14.65 27.62 8.99
N ILE A 23 13.99 26.46 8.96
CA ILE A 23 14.26 25.39 8.00
C ILE A 23 13.43 25.70 6.76
N SER A 24 14.07 26.20 5.68
CA SER A 24 13.40 26.60 4.44
C SER A 24 12.75 25.39 3.78
N GLU A 25 11.51 25.12 4.21
CA GLU A 25 10.77 23.89 3.98
C GLU A 25 11.47 22.66 4.63
N PRO A 26 10.76 21.64 5.15
CA PRO A 26 11.32 20.30 4.99
C PRO A 26 11.51 20.18 3.47
N PRO A 27 12.76 20.14 2.97
CA PRO A 27 13.15 20.68 1.68
C PRO A 27 12.09 20.41 0.61
N ALA A 28 11.68 21.45 -0.15
CA ALA A 28 10.90 21.26 -1.37
C ALA A 28 11.42 20.01 -2.04
N ARG A 29 10.45 19.14 -2.31
CA ARG A 29 10.61 17.95 -3.09
C ARG A 29 11.39 18.27 -4.34
N SER A 30 12.66 17.98 -4.23
CA SER A 30 13.17 16.97 -5.10
C SER A 30 12.49 15.65 -4.68
N TYR A 31 11.56 15.16 -5.51
CA TYR A 31 11.49 13.71 -5.73
C TYR A 31 12.67 13.35 -6.66
N GLY A 32 13.87 13.76 -6.24
CA GLY A 32 15.07 13.85 -7.07
C GLY A 32 16.23 14.45 -6.29
N GLY A 33 16.76 13.75 -5.28
CA GLY A 33 18.04 14.13 -4.68
C GLY A 33 18.07 14.68 -3.25
N VAL A 34 17.04 14.54 -2.41
CA VAL A 34 17.32 14.19 -1.01
C VAL A 34 17.23 12.69 -0.99
N THR A 35 18.36 12.03 -1.25
CA THR A 35 18.50 10.57 -1.24
C THR A 35 17.89 10.04 0.05
N ARG A 36 16.62 9.63 -0.01
CA ARG A 36 16.04 8.79 1.02
C ARG A 36 16.88 7.53 0.97
N LYS A 37 17.71 7.36 2.00
CA LYS A 37 18.66 6.26 2.07
C LYS A 37 17.87 4.96 1.92
N ILE A 38 18.20 4.19 0.90
CA ILE A 38 17.64 2.85 0.70
C ILE A 38 17.87 2.05 1.98
N THR A 39 16.81 1.42 2.51
CA THR A 39 16.88 0.55 3.69
C THR A 39 16.79 -0.92 3.26
N GLU A 40 17.25 -1.84 4.11
CA GLU A 40 17.22 -3.29 3.83
C GLU A 40 15.80 -3.77 3.52
N GLU A 41 14.81 -3.30 4.28
CA GLU A 41 13.38 -3.56 4.01
C GLU A 41 12.97 -3.19 2.57
N MET A 42 13.52 -2.10 2.00
CA MET A 42 13.24 -1.73 0.62
C MET A 42 13.89 -2.69 -0.37
N VAL A 43 15.13 -3.09 -0.10
CA VAL A 43 15.85 -4.08 -0.92
C VAL A 43 15.12 -5.42 -0.88
N ARG A 44 14.60 -5.83 0.28
CA ARG A 44 13.77 -7.03 0.43
C ARG A 44 12.50 -6.95 -0.40
N CYS A 45 11.83 -5.80 -0.39
CA CYS A 45 10.65 -5.58 -1.22
C CYS A 45 10.96 -5.64 -2.72
N LEU A 46 12.09 -5.07 -3.15
CA LEU A 46 12.52 -5.12 -4.55
C LEU A 46 12.83 -6.55 -4.99
N TRP A 47 13.57 -7.30 -4.17
CA TRP A 47 13.89 -8.71 -4.38
C TRP A 47 12.62 -9.55 -4.53
N PHE A 48 11.77 -9.55 -3.50
CA PHE A 48 10.55 -10.35 -3.47
C PHE A 48 9.57 -9.95 -4.57
N GLY A 49 9.42 -8.66 -4.82
CA GLY A 49 8.53 -8.12 -5.84
C GLY A 49 9.06 -8.23 -7.27
N ARG A 50 10.29 -8.75 -7.46
CA ARG A 50 11.00 -8.77 -8.75
C ARG A 50 10.93 -7.43 -9.48
N HIS A 51 11.06 -6.33 -8.75
CA HIS A 51 11.00 -4.96 -9.28
C HIS A 51 12.36 -4.55 -9.91
N PHE A 52 12.90 -5.41 -10.77
CA PHE A 52 14.15 -5.26 -11.49
C PHE A 52 14.12 -6.14 -12.74
N ASP A 53 14.95 -5.84 -13.73
CA ASP A 53 15.06 -6.65 -14.94
C ASP A 53 15.72 -8.00 -14.61
N ALA A 54 14.91 -9.05 -14.54
CA ALA A 54 15.35 -10.41 -14.25
C ALA A 54 15.76 -11.22 -15.50
N SER A 55 15.75 -10.62 -16.70
CA SER A 55 16.00 -11.36 -17.95
C SER A 55 17.44 -11.87 -18.08
N ARG A 56 18.41 -11.16 -17.46
CA ARG A 56 19.85 -11.46 -17.54
C ARG A 56 20.58 -11.07 -16.26
N LEU A 57 20.37 -11.83 -15.18
CA LEU A 57 21.09 -11.63 -13.93
C LEU A 57 22.45 -12.32 -13.95
N TYR A 58 23.43 -11.69 -13.32
CA TYR A 58 24.75 -12.24 -13.09
C TYR A 58 25.15 -11.99 -11.66
N THR A 59 25.83 -12.94 -11.06
CA THR A 59 26.50 -12.76 -9.78
C THR A 59 27.72 -11.86 -9.94
N GLU A 60 28.21 -11.29 -8.84
CA GLU A 60 29.41 -10.43 -8.88
C GLU A 60 30.68 -11.15 -9.35
N ASP A 61 30.74 -12.48 -9.26
CA ASP A 61 31.82 -13.31 -9.82
C ASP A 61 31.58 -13.71 -11.29
N GLY A 62 30.51 -13.22 -11.91
CA GLY A 62 30.25 -13.30 -13.35
C GLY A 62 29.43 -14.52 -13.79
N ALA A 63 29.00 -15.38 -12.88
CA ALA A 63 28.15 -16.52 -13.22
C ALA A 63 26.73 -16.07 -13.54
N ARG A 64 26.15 -16.60 -14.62
CA ARG A 64 24.76 -16.32 -14.95
C ARG A 64 23.82 -16.91 -13.88
N LEU A 65 22.86 -16.11 -13.45
CA LEU A 65 21.88 -16.47 -12.44
C LEU A 65 20.46 -16.33 -13.01
N GLU A 66 19.60 -17.29 -12.69
CA GLU A 66 18.16 -17.22 -12.92
C GLU A 66 17.43 -17.50 -11.62
N ILE A 67 16.47 -16.63 -11.28
CA ILE A 67 15.65 -16.80 -10.08
C ILE A 67 14.43 -17.63 -10.46
N ILE A 68 14.38 -18.87 -9.98
CA ILE A 68 13.22 -19.76 -10.11
C ILE A 68 12.19 -19.39 -9.04
N SER A 69 12.63 -19.12 -7.81
CA SER A 69 11.82 -18.60 -6.71
C SER A 69 12.64 -17.68 -5.82
N PRO A 70 12.15 -16.48 -5.44
CA PRO A 70 12.86 -15.56 -4.55
C PRO A 70 12.89 -16.04 -3.08
N GLY A 71 12.18 -17.13 -2.76
CA GLY A 71 12.00 -17.62 -1.41
C GLY A 71 10.85 -16.94 -0.66
N ARG A 72 10.42 -17.55 0.45
CA ARG A 72 9.34 -17.04 1.31
C ARG A 72 9.88 -15.99 2.26
N TRP A 73 9.17 -14.88 2.41
CA TRP A 73 9.55 -13.80 3.32
C TRP A 73 9.66 -14.28 4.78
N ASN A 74 10.83 -14.11 5.41
CA ASN A 74 11.03 -14.42 6.82
C ASN A 74 10.73 -13.21 7.71
N VAL A 75 9.84 -13.37 8.69
CA VAL A 75 9.53 -12.33 9.70
C VAL A 75 10.09 -12.67 11.08
N GLU A 76 10.73 -13.82 11.22
CA GLU A 76 11.39 -14.29 12.42
C GLU A 76 12.91 -14.05 12.30
N GLY A 77 13.69 -14.49 13.31
CA GLY A 77 15.15 -14.39 13.22
C GLY A 77 15.74 -15.33 12.16
N GLY A 78 16.85 -14.94 11.54
CA GLY A 78 17.52 -15.70 10.49
C GLY A 78 17.48 -14.99 9.14
N PRO A 79 17.75 -15.71 8.04
CA PRO A 79 17.83 -15.12 6.70
C PRO A 79 16.53 -14.45 6.25
N ASP A 80 16.62 -13.38 5.47
CA ASP A 80 15.46 -12.58 5.05
C ASP A 80 14.41 -13.32 4.21
N HIS A 81 14.84 -14.31 3.43
CA HIS A 81 13.97 -15.18 2.64
C HIS A 81 14.39 -16.64 2.76
N LEU A 82 13.42 -17.53 3.01
CA LEU A 82 13.64 -18.96 3.20
C LEU A 82 13.29 -19.76 1.94
N ASP A 83 14.02 -20.85 1.69
CA ASP A 83 13.74 -21.81 0.61
C ASP A 83 13.62 -21.18 -0.80
N ALA A 84 14.46 -20.20 -1.12
CA ALA A 84 14.63 -19.72 -2.48
C ALA A 84 15.20 -20.84 -3.39
N GLU A 85 14.88 -20.73 -4.68
CA GLU A 85 15.39 -21.64 -5.69
C GLU A 85 15.98 -20.85 -6.86
N ILE A 86 17.23 -21.11 -7.19
CA ILE A 86 17.97 -20.41 -8.25
C ILE A 86 18.65 -21.42 -9.17
N LEU A 87 18.80 -21.06 -10.45
CA LEU A 87 19.69 -21.74 -11.38
C LEU A 87 20.96 -20.91 -11.50
N LEU A 88 22.08 -21.48 -11.11
CA LEU A 88 23.39 -20.82 -11.14
C LEU A 88 24.31 -21.54 -12.13
N GLU A 89 24.89 -20.79 -13.06
CA GLU A 89 25.85 -21.31 -14.01
C GLU A 89 27.04 -21.97 -13.30
N GLY A 90 27.40 -23.18 -13.73
CA GLY A 90 28.45 -23.99 -13.11
C GLY A 90 28.01 -24.81 -11.88
N ALA A 91 26.93 -24.43 -11.20
CA ALA A 91 26.42 -25.12 -10.00
C ALA A 91 25.06 -25.80 -10.19
N GLY A 92 24.31 -25.45 -11.24
CA GLY A 92 22.98 -26.02 -11.52
C GLY A 92 21.90 -25.43 -10.63
N ARG A 93 20.84 -26.21 -10.35
CA ARG A 93 19.71 -25.78 -9.51
C ARG A 93 20.09 -25.87 -8.04
N ILE A 94 19.99 -24.75 -7.34
CA ILE A 94 20.32 -24.62 -5.92
C ILE A 94 19.03 -24.24 -5.17
N LYS A 95 18.84 -24.86 -4.00
CA LYS A 95 17.79 -24.50 -3.04
C LYS A 95 18.44 -24.09 -1.73
N GLY A 96 18.02 -22.96 -1.18
CA GLY A 96 18.55 -22.42 0.07
C GLY A 96 17.93 -21.06 0.39
N ASP A 97 18.48 -20.39 1.37
CA ASP A 97 17.95 -19.11 1.85
C ASP A 97 18.60 -17.94 1.11
N VAL A 98 17.95 -16.78 1.12
CA VAL A 98 18.49 -15.53 0.58
C VAL A 98 18.57 -14.52 1.71
N GLU A 99 19.74 -13.91 1.87
CA GLU A 99 19.96 -12.81 2.80
C GLU A 99 20.07 -11.48 2.07
N ILE A 100 19.52 -10.42 2.66
CA ILE A 100 19.41 -9.12 2.00
C ILE A 100 20.02 -8.00 2.83
N HIS A 101 20.96 -7.28 2.22
CA HIS A 101 21.54 -6.09 2.81
C HIS A 101 21.49 -4.88 1.87
N VAL A 102 21.67 -3.69 2.45
CA VAL A 102 21.93 -2.50 1.63
C VAL A 102 23.33 -2.58 1.02
N SER A 103 24.32 -3.00 1.82
CA SER A 103 25.73 -3.06 1.42
C SER A 103 26.32 -4.45 1.66
N ALA A 104 27.22 -4.91 0.78
CA ALA A 104 27.87 -6.21 0.92
C ALA A 104 28.61 -6.42 2.25
N ALA A 105 29.25 -5.38 2.78
CA ALA A 105 29.98 -5.45 4.04
C ALA A 105 29.08 -5.73 5.27
N ASP A 106 27.76 -5.54 5.15
CA ASP A 106 26.82 -5.78 6.25
C ASP A 106 26.78 -7.26 6.68
N TRP A 107 27.08 -8.19 5.77
CA TRP A 107 27.22 -9.61 6.07
C TRP A 107 28.18 -9.88 7.25
N HIS A 108 29.39 -9.32 7.19
CA HIS A 108 30.38 -9.46 8.27
C HIS A 108 30.10 -8.53 9.46
N ARG A 109 29.51 -7.36 9.21
CA ARG A 109 29.14 -6.38 10.25
C ARG A 109 28.11 -6.96 11.22
N HIS A 110 27.13 -7.68 10.68
CA HIS A 110 26.10 -8.39 11.45
C HIS A 110 26.58 -9.75 11.97
N GLY A 111 27.75 -10.22 11.50
CA GLY A 111 28.38 -11.45 11.96
C GLY A 111 27.74 -12.71 11.40
N HIS A 112 27.06 -12.63 10.25
CA HIS A 112 26.43 -13.79 9.60
C HIS A 112 27.47 -14.83 9.14
N ASP A 113 28.72 -14.40 8.95
CA ASP A 113 29.89 -15.27 8.76
C ASP A 113 30.19 -16.21 9.94
N ARG A 114 29.56 -16.01 11.10
CA ARG A 114 29.77 -16.80 12.32
C ARG A 114 28.49 -17.41 12.90
N GLN A 115 27.37 -17.29 12.19
CA GLN A 115 26.05 -17.68 12.70
C GLN A 115 25.53 -18.94 12.02
N GLU A 116 25.21 -19.96 12.82
CA GLU A 116 24.64 -21.23 12.34
C GLU A 116 23.30 -21.05 11.59
N GLY A 117 22.51 -20.04 11.98
CA GLY A 117 21.22 -19.74 11.35
C GLY A 117 21.33 -19.33 9.87
N TYR A 118 22.53 -18.98 9.39
CA TYR A 118 22.77 -18.49 8.02
C TYR A 118 23.46 -19.54 7.14
N LYS A 119 23.68 -20.76 7.66
CA LYS A 119 24.35 -21.84 6.91
C LYS A 119 23.60 -22.30 5.66
N ASN A 120 22.31 -21.99 5.53
CA ASN A 120 21.52 -22.40 4.38
C ASN A 120 21.45 -21.30 3.31
N VAL A 121 22.04 -20.12 3.56
CA VAL A 121 22.04 -19.02 2.60
C VAL A 121 22.80 -19.45 1.34
N CYS A 122 22.08 -19.47 0.22
CA CYS A 122 22.63 -19.81 -1.09
C CYS A 122 22.89 -18.58 -1.97
N LEU A 123 22.40 -17.41 -1.59
CA LEU A 123 22.60 -16.16 -2.32
C LEU A 123 22.53 -14.97 -1.36
N HIS A 124 23.46 -14.05 -1.48
CA HIS A 124 23.43 -12.77 -0.78
C HIS A 124 23.04 -11.66 -1.75
N VAL A 125 21.89 -11.04 -1.54
CA VAL A 125 21.35 -9.99 -2.42
C VAL A 125 21.61 -8.64 -1.78
N VAL A 126 22.24 -7.73 -2.51
CA VAL A 126 22.59 -6.41 -2.00
C VAL A 126 22.14 -5.31 -2.94
N MET A 127 21.84 -4.13 -2.39
CA MET A 127 21.62 -2.97 -3.26
C MET A 127 22.94 -2.53 -3.89
N TRP A 128 24.01 -2.43 -3.11
CA TRP A 128 25.35 -2.06 -3.58
C TRP A 128 26.42 -3.00 -3.02
N ASN A 129 27.43 -3.30 -3.83
CA ASN A 129 28.64 -3.96 -3.36
C ASN A 129 29.70 -2.91 -3.01
N ASP A 130 29.94 -2.71 -1.71
CA ASP A 130 30.95 -1.81 -1.14
C ASP A 130 32.26 -2.55 -0.77
N SER A 131 32.36 -3.81 -1.18
CA SER A 131 33.49 -4.71 -0.91
C SER A 131 34.27 -4.99 -2.19
N SER A 132 35.57 -5.30 -2.06
CA SER A 132 36.39 -5.80 -3.18
C SER A 132 36.14 -7.28 -3.50
N GLN A 133 35.32 -7.96 -2.71
CA GLN A 133 35.00 -9.38 -2.88
C GLN A 133 33.73 -9.55 -3.74
N SER A 134 33.76 -10.54 -4.62
CA SER A 134 32.62 -10.94 -5.45
C SER A 134 31.69 -11.95 -4.76
N TYR A 135 32.05 -12.45 -3.59
CA TYR A 135 31.27 -13.38 -2.78
C TYR A 135 31.44 -13.06 -1.28
N VAL A 136 30.53 -13.56 -0.45
CA VAL A 136 30.71 -13.60 1.01
C VAL A 136 30.97 -15.03 1.47
N ARG A 137 31.42 -15.22 2.72
CA ARG A 137 31.63 -16.57 3.27
C ARG A 137 30.80 -16.80 4.52
N ASP A 138 30.27 -18.01 4.62
CA ASP A 138 29.62 -18.48 5.86
C ASP A 138 30.65 -19.02 6.87
N MET A 139 30.14 -19.51 8.00
CA MET A 139 30.97 -20.09 9.06
C MET A 139 31.69 -21.38 8.67
N ALA A 140 31.22 -22.08 7.63
CA ALA A 140 31.89 -23.25 7.05
C ALA A 140 32.91 -22.84 5.97
N ASN A 141 33.18 -21.53 5.82
CA ASN A 141 34.08 -20.95 4.83
C ASN A 141 33.67 -21.28 3.38
N ARG A 142 32.37 -21.55 3.14
CA ARG A 142 31.81 -21.72 1.79
C ARG A 142 31.55 -20.36 1.17
N ASN A 143 31.86 -20.23 -0.12
CA ASN A 143 31.56 -19.01 -0.86
C ASN A 143 30.06 -18.95 -1.18
N ILE A 144 29.42 -17.85 -0.80
CA ILE A 144 28.04 -17.51 -1.13
C ILE A 144 28.08 -16.43 -2.22
N PRO A 145 27.49 -16.70 -3.41
CA PRO A 145 27.47 -15.74 -4.50
C PRO A 145 26.67 -14.48 -4.11
N GLN A 146 27.03 -13.35 -4.73
CA GLN A 146 26.35 -12.07 -4.50
C GLN A 146 25.63 -11.58 -5.74
N LEU A 147 24.43 -11.04 -5.58
CA LEU A 147 23.70 -10.31 -6.62
C LEU A 147 23.54 -8.84 -6.23
N VAL A 148 23.98 -7.93 -7.11
CA VAL A 148 23.86 -6.48 -6.90
C VAL A 148 22.65 -5.94 -7.65
N LEU A 149 21.56 -5.65 -6.93
CA LEU A 149 20.29 -5.23 -7.52
C LEU A 149 20.36 -3.87 -8.23
N SER A 150 21.21 -2.94 -7.78
CA SER A 150 21.33 -1.62 -8.42
C SER A 150 21.72 -1.68 -9.90
N LYS A 151 22.29 -2.79 -10.38
CA LYS A 151 22.59 -3.03 -11.80
C LYS A 151 21.35 -3.35 -12.65
N TYR A 152 20.24 -3.75 -12.02
CA TYR A 152 19.05 -4.31 -12.68
C TYR A 152 17.76 -3.56 -12.37
N VAL A 153 17.73 -2.73 -11.32
CA VAL A 153 16.55 -1.92 -11.01
C VAL A 153 16.41 -0.81 -12.07
N THR A 154 15.29 -0.82 -12.79
CA THR A 154 14.99 0.14 -13.86
C THR A 154 14.35 1.44 -13.35
N ILE A 155 13.97 1.45 -12.08
CA ILE A 155 13.43 2.61 -11.37
C ILE A 155 14.60 3.40 -10.76
N PRO A 156 14.69 4.73 -10.93
CA PRO A 156 15.73 5.53 -10.29
C PRO A 156 15.75 5.27 -8.77
N PRO A 157 16.93 5.09 -8.13
CA PRO A 157 17.05 4.87 -6.69
C PRO A 157 16.32 5.90 -5.82
N GLU A 158 16.14 7.11 -6.34
CA GLU A 158 15.40 8.23 -5.74
C GLU A 158 13.89 7.95 -5.58
N GLU A 159 13.31 7.11 -6.44
CA GLU A 159 11.87 6.84 -6.55
C GLU A 159 11.43 5.62 -5.71
N ILE A 160 12.35 4.68 -5.46
CA ILE A 160 12.12 3.45 -4.67
C ILE A 160 11.51 3.74 -3.28
N PRO A 161 11.98 4.75 -2.53
CA PRO A 161 11.43 5.06 -1.22
C PRO A 161 9.97 5.55 -1.24
N GLY A 162 9.50 6.12 -2.35
CA GLY A 162 8.11 6.56 -2.51
C GLY A 162 7.12 5.40 -2.67
N LEU A 163 7.58 4.27 -3.21
CA LEU A 163 6.80 3.05 -3.45
C LEU A 163 6.43 2.30 -2.15
N LEU A 164 7.19 2.53 -1.07
CA LEU A 164 7.16 1.74 0.18
C LEU A 164 6.65 2.51 1.41
N ASP A 165 6.44 3.82 1.28
CA ASP A 165 5.92 4.68 2.36
C ASP A 165 4.52 4.32 2.87
N ASP A 166 3.76 3.54 2.10
CA ASP A 166 2.42 3.08 2.50
C ASP A 166 2.45 1.65 3.09
N LEU A 167 3.63 1.04 3.21
CA LEU A 167 3.83 -0.36 3.61
C LEU A 167 4.67 -0.55 4.87
N ALA A 168 5.50 0.43 5.23
CA ALA A 168 6.36 0.32 6.42
C ALA A 168 5.54 0.43 7.72
N GLY A 169 4.86 -0.65 8.08
CA GLY A 169 4.54 -0.99 9.45
C GLY A 169 5.78 -1.58 10.11
N TYR A 170 6.74 -0.75 10.49
CA TYR A 170 7.92 -1.16 11.26
C TYR A 170 7.93 -0.52 12.66
N PRO A 171 8.59 -1.13 13.64
CA PRO A 171 7.90 -1.93 14.63
C PRO A 171 8.20 -1.46 16.06
N ASP A 172 7.63 -2.24 16.95
CA ASP A 172 7.92 -2.40 18.35
C ASP A 172 7.26 -1.45 19.34
N ALA A 173 6.59 -2.11 20.28
CA ALA A 173 6.23 -1.63 21.60
C ALA A 173 7.48 -1.31 22.45
N ALA A 174 8.51 -0.68 21.85
CA ALA A 174 9.68 -0.18 22.52
C ALA A 174 9.32 1.15 23.21
N ARG A 175 8.86 1.00 24.46
CA ARG A 175 8.80 1.98 25.54
C ARG A 175 8.34 3.38 25.17
N TYR A 176 7.14 3.70 25.64
CA TYR A 176 6.61 5.04 25.82
C TYR A 176 7.68 6.05 26.27
N VAL A 177 8.04 6.98 25.39
CA VAL A 177 8.76 8.19 25.77
C VAL A 177 7.93 9.39 25.32
N ALA A 178 7.34 10.07 26.31
CA ALA A 178 6.75 11.39 26.10
C ALA A 178 7.80 12.31 25.47
N GLY A 179 7.45 12.96 24.37
CA GLY A 179 8.34 13.94 23.75
C GLY A 179 8.42 15.21 24.61
N PRO A 180 9.46 16.05 24.43
CA PRO A 180 9.54 17.36 25.07
C PRO A 180 8.30 18.23 24.84
N CYS A 181 7.65 18.07 23.68
CA CYS A 181 6.39 18.73 23.35
C CYS A 181 5.25 18.39 24.33
N ARG A 182 5.10 17.12 24.72
CA ARG A 182 4.09 16.73 25.71
C ARG A 182 4.35 17.36 27.07
N THR A 183 5.61 17.48 27.48
CA THR A 183 5.99 18.13 28.74
C THR A 183 5.63 19.62 28.74
N ILE A 184 5.86 20.32 27.64
CA ILE A 184 5.49 21.74 27.50
C ILE A 184 3.97 21.92 27.56
N LEU A 185 3.23 21.09 26.84
CA LEU A 185 1.75 21.12 26.82
C LEU A 185 1.13 20.72 28.16
N ALA A 186 1.78 19.85 28.93
CA ALA A 186 1.32 19.47 30.26
C ALA A 186 1.45 20.63 31.27
N LYS A 187 2.52 21.43 31.16
CA LYS A 187 2.80 22.57 32.06
C LYS A 187 1.99 23.82 31.74
N GLY A 188 1.53 23.99 30.49
CA GLY A 188 0.83 25.19 30.05
C GLY A 188 -0.69 25.13 30.23
N ASN A 189 -1.29 26.30 30.42
CA ASN A 189 -2.73 26.56 30.26
C ASN A 189 -2.95 27.34 28.93
N ARG A 190 -2.27 26.91 27.86
CA ARG A 190 -2.18 27.68 26.61
C ARG A 190 -3.38 27.46 25.71
N ASN A 191 -3.71 28.49 24.93
CA ASN A 191 -4.61 28.38 23.79
C ASN A 191 -4.02 27.39 22.77
N ASN A 192 -4.75 26.33 22.44
CA ASN A 192 -4.31 25.26 21.56
C ASN A 192 -4.41 25.61 20.07
N GLU A 193 -4.89 26.81 19.72
CA GLU A 193 -5.08 27.28 18.35
C GLU A 193 -3.87 27.04 17.44
N MET A 194 -2.65 27.35 17.89
CA MET A 194 -1.46 27.17 17.05
C MET A 194 -1.13 25.68 16.81
N LEU A 195 -1.36 24.83 17.83
CA LEU A 195 -1.21 23.38 17.71
C LEU A 195 -2.27 22.78 16.78
N GLU A 196 -3.51 23.25 16.87
CA GLU A 196 -4.57 22.87 15.97
C GLU A 196 -4.26 23.27 14.53
N ARG A 197 -3.80 24.52 14.33
CA ARG A 197 -3.43 25.07 13.03
C ARG A 197 -2.28 24.28 12.38
N ILE A 198 -1.22 23.95 13.13
CA ILE A 198 -0.12 23.15 12.57
C ILE A 198 -0.56 21.72 12.23
N LEU A 199 -1.43 21.10 13.04
CA LEU A 199 -1.98 19.76 12.75
C LEU A 199 -2.87 19.77 11.50
N ASP A 200 -3.70 20.81 11.36
CA ASP A 200 -4.60 20.99 10.23
C ASP A 200 -3.82 21.20 8.92
N HIS A 201 -2.82 22.10 8.90
CA HIS A 201 -1.97 22.29 7.73
C HIS A 201 -1.08 21.08 7.42
N ALA A 202 -0.53 20.40 8.45
CA ALA A 202 0.20 19.16 8.25
C ALA A 202 -0.69 18.07 7.62
N GLY A 203 -1.97 18.05 8.00
CA GLY A 203 -2.98 17.18 7.41
C GLY A 203 -3.21 17.45 5.93
N ASP A 204 -3.22 18.72 5.53
CA ASP A 204 -3.33 19.10 4.11
C ASP A 204 -2.07 18.70 3.34
N GLU A 205 -0.89 18.98 3.88
CA GLU A 205 0.37 18.62 3.23
C GLU A 205 0.49 17.11 3.01
N ARG A 206 -0.05 16.28 3.92
CA ARG A 206 -0.08 14.83 3.72
C ARG A 206 -0.92 14.41 2.52
N ILE A 207 -2.07 15.05 2.29
CA ILE A 207 -2.92 14.80 1.11
C ILE A 207 -2.23 15.30 -0.15
N LEU A 208 -1.66 16.51 -0.09
CA LEU A 208 -0.84 17.06 -1.16
C LEU A 208 0.35 16.14 -1.48
N SER A 209 0.89 15.45 -0.48
CA SER A 209 1.95 14.47 -0.67
C SER A 209 1.56 13.28 -1.51
N LYS A 210 0.41 12.70 -1.19
CA LYS A 210 -0.17 11.60 -1.96
C LYS A 210 -0.57 12.06 -3.36
N ALA A 211 -1.10 13.28 -3.50
CA ALA A 211 -1.47 13.84 -4.79
C ALA A 211 -0.26 13.93 -5.73
N ARG A 212 0.90 14.41 -5.27
CA ARG A 212 2.11 14.47 -6.12
C ARG A 212 2.58 13.08 -6.56
N ARG A 213 2.45 12.04 -5.72
CA ARG A 213 2.75 10.65 -6.15
C ARG A 213 1.82 10.18 -7.27
N PHE A 214 0.55 10.55 -7.21
CA PHE A 214 -0.39 10.26 -8.29
C PHE A 214 -0.06 11.05 -9.56
N GLU A 215 0.46 12.28 -9.46
CA GLU A 215 0.95 13.03 -10.63
C GLU A 215 2.04 12.25 -11.38
N ASP A 216 2.97 11.63 -10.65
CA ASP A 216 4.05 10.81 -11.23
C ASP A 216 3.49 9.59 -11.97
N TYR A 217 2.56 8.84 -11.35
CA TYR A 217 1.93 7.68 -11.99
C TYR A 217 1.10 8.04 -13.24
N LEU A 218 0.41 9.18 -13.18
CA LEU A 218 -0.39 9.70 -14.30
C LEU A 218 0.45 10.24 -15.47
N GLY A 219 1.78 10.28 -15.34
CA GLY A 219 2.68 10.53 -16.47
C GLY A 219 2.74 9.35 -17.44
N LYS A 220 2.39 8.14 -16.99
CA LYS A 220 2.51 6.89 -17.76
C LYS A 220 1.19 6.13 -17.91
N LYS A 221 0.18 6.44 -17.09
CA LYS A 221 -1.07 5.66 -16.97
C LYS A 221 -2.31 6.57 -16.95
N SER A 222 -3.46 6.01 -17.31
CA SER A 222 -4.76 6.72 -17.22
C SER A 222 -5.24 6.84 -15.77
N TYR A 223 -6.16 7.77 -15.50
CA TYR A 223 -6.81 7.90 -14.17
C TYR A 223 -7.49 6.61 -13.71
N GLU A 224 -8.13 5.87 -14.61
CA GLU A 224 -8.78 4.61 -14.29
C GLU A 224 -7.76 3.54 -13.87
N GLN A 225 -6.64 3.41 -14.58
CA GLN A 225 -5.60 2.44 -14.23
C GLN A 225 -4.92 2.80 -12.90
N VAL A 226 -4.59 4.08 -12.70
CA VAL A 226 -3.99 4.55 -11.43
C VAL A 226 -4.94 4.34 -10.26
N LEU A 227 -6.24 4.63 -10.45
CA LEU A 227 -7.25 4.39 -9.42
C LEU A 227 -7.39 2.89 -9.14
N TYR A 228 -7.43 2.04 -10.18
CA TYR A 228 -7.50 0.59 -10.03
C TYR A 228 -6.36 0.04 -9.18
N GLU A 229 -5.10 0.37 -9.52
CA GLU A 229 -3.92 -0.09 -8.78
C GLU A 229 -3.93 0.41 -7.33
N ALA A 230 -4.34 1.66 -7.10
CA ALA A 230 -4.42 2.24 -5.77
C ALA A 230 -5.55 1.62 -4.92
N LEU A 231 -6.70 1.32 -5.53
CA LEU A 231 -7.80 0.61 -4.88
C LEU A 231 -7.43 -0.83 -4.53
N MET A 232 -6.81 -1.55 -5.48
CA MET A 232 -6.28 -2.90 -5.25
C MET A 232 -5.33 -2.90 -4.06
N ARG A 233 -4.29 -2.06 -4.08
CA ARG A 233 -3.37 -1.90 -2.95
C ARG A 233 -4.09 -1.61 -1.64
N ALA A 234 -5.08 -0.72 -1.66
CA ALA A 234 -5.90 -0.44 -0.50
C ALA A 234 -6.72 -1.66 -0.04
N MET A 235 -7.07 -2.63 -0.87
CA MET A 235 -7.76 -3.82 -0.39
C MET A 235 -6.90 -4.70 0.52
N GLY A 236 -5.56 -4.61 0.41
CA GLY A 236 -4.62 -5.47 1.14
C GLY A 236 -4.31 -5.10 2.59
N TYR A 237 -4.71 -3.91 3.08
CA TYR A 237 -4.28 -3.41 4.39
C TYR A 237 -2.74 -3.47 4.56
N LYS A 238 -2.23 -3.44 5.79
CA LYS A 238 -0.79 -3.54 6.05
C LYS A 238 -0.19 -4.90 5.65
N ASN A 239 -0.94 -6.00 5.75
CA ASN A 239 -0.39 -7.35 5.58
C ASN A 239 -0.34 -7.80 4.12
N ASN A 240 -1.25 -7.32 3.26
CA ASN A 240 -1.38 -7.81 1.88
C ASN A 240 -1.36 -6.68 0.84
N ALA A 241 -1.05 -5.43 1.19
CA ALA A 241 -1.03 -4.34 0.21
C ALA A 241 -0.02 -4.59 -0.93
N LEU A 242 1.11 -5.25 -0.65
CA LEU A 242 2.07 -5.67 -1.67
C LEU A 242 1.48 -6.72 -2.61
N GLN A 243 0.89 -7.77 -2.06
CA GLN A 243 0.26 -8.86 -2.80
C GLN A 243 -0.85 -8.35 -3.71
N PHE A 244 -1.69 -7.43 -3.22
CA PHE A 244 -2.68 -6.78 -4.07
C PHE A 244 -2.07 -5.87 -5.15
N SER A 245 -0.95 -5.19 -4.88
CA SER A 245 -0.22 -4.43 -5.91
C SER A 245 0.39 -5.34 -6.98
N GLN A 246 0.92 -6.50 -6.59
CA GLN A 246 1.40 -7.55 -7.50
C GLN A 246 0.25 -8.06 -8.36
N LEU A 247 -0.87 -8.44 -7.75
CA LEU A 247 -2.06 -8.90 -8.47
C LEU A 247 -2.59 -7.86 -9.46
N ALA A 248 -2.61 -6.58 -9.09
CA ALA A 248 -3.04 -5.50 -9.98
C ALA A 248 -2.09 -5.26 -11.16
N SER A 249 -0.80 -5.54 -10.97
CA SER A 249 0.21 -5.46 -12.04
C SER A 249 0.13 -6.67 -12.97
N LEU A 250 -0.11 -7.85 -12.39
CA LEU A 250 -0.31 -9.09 -13.11
C LEU A 250 -1.58 -9.06 -13.98
N VAL A 251 -2.67 -8.49 -13.43
CA VAL A 251 -3.96 -8.31 -14.10
C VAL A 251 -4.28 -6.81 -14.23
N PRO A 252 -3.77 -6.11 -15.27
CA PRO A 252 -4.12 -4.71 -15.54
C PRO A 252 -5.62 -4.51 -15.77
N LEU A 253 -6.12 -3.28 -15.61
CA LEU A 253 -7.55 -2.97 -15.82
C LEU A 253 -7.98 -3.24 -17.27
N GLU A 254 -7.07 -3.06 -18.23
CA GLU A 254 -7.33 -3.34 -19.64
C GLU A 254 -7.59 -4.83 -19.89
N ASP A 255 -6.86 -5.72 -19.20
CA ASP A 255 -7.11 -7.16 -19.28
C ASP A 255 -8.52 -7.49 -18.74
N LEU A 256 -8.91 -6.90 -17.60
CA LEU A 256 -10.28 -7.07 -17.08
C LEU A 256 -11.34 -6.60 -18.09
N ARG A 257 -11.14 -5.46 -18.75
CA ARG A 257 -12.07 -4.95 -19.78
C ARG A 257 -12.11 -5.81 -21.03
N ARG A 258 -11.01 -6.48 -21.36
CA ARG A 258 -10.89 -7.35 -22.54
C ARG A 258 -11.63 -8.68 -22.35
N PHE A 259 -11.56 -9.27 -21.17
CA PHE A 259 -12.05 -10.65 -20.94
C PHE A 259 -13.42 -10.73 -20.27
N VAL A 260 -13.95 -9.62 -19.73
CA VAL A 260 -15.32 -9.60 -19.22
C VAL A 260 -16.29 -9.31 -20.36
N PRO A 261 -17.26 -10.19 -20.68
CA PRO A 261 -18.21 -9.97 -21.75
C PRO A 261 -19.07 -8.73 -21.52
N MET A 262 -19.29 -7.95 -22.59
CA MET A 262 -20.09 -6.72 -22.53
C MET A 262 -21.58 -6.99 -22.29
N ASP A 263 -22.08 -8.12 -22.76
CA ASP A 263 -23.46 -8.59 -22.58
C ASP A 263 -23.68 -9.35 -21.26
N ALA A 264 -22.61 -9.63 -20.49
CA ALA A 264 -22.75 -10.16 -19.15
C ALA A 264 -23.58 -9.20 -18.30
N ALA A 265 -24.71 -9.68 -17.80
CA ALA A 265 -25.66 -8.90 -17.03
C ALA A 265 -24.97 -8.19 -15.84
N THR A 266 -25.38 -6.95 -15.58
CA THR A 266 -25.02 -6.25 -14.35
C THR A 266 -25.74 -6.87 -13.16
N GLU A 267 -27.01 -7.29 -13.32
CA GLU A 267 -27.84 -8.08 -12.39
C GLU A 267 -28.97 -8.79 -13.18
N GLY A 268 -29.31 -10.06 -12.86
CA GLY A 268 -30.42 -10.81 -13.48
C GLY A 268 -30.33 -12.33 -13.28
N GLU A 269 -31.47 -13.01 -13.08
CA GLU A 269 -31.55 -14.46 -12.89
C GLU A 269 -31.08 -15.22 -14.14
N GLY A 270 -30.08 -16.10 -13.98
CA GLY A 270 -29.65 -17.07 -14.99
C GLY A 270 -28.44 -16.68 -15.86
N GLN A 271 -27.83 -15.51 -15.67
CA GLN A 271 -26.59 -15.12 -16.36
C GLN A 271 -25.45 -14.80 -15.39
N THR A 272 -24.24 -15.27 -15.73
CA THR A 272 -23.02 -14.98 -14.97
C THR A 272 -22.70 -13.48 -15.00
N GLY A 273 -22.87 -12.80 -13.87
CA GLY A 273 -22.63 -11.35 -13.79
C GLY A 273 -21.16 -10.96 -14.00
N ARG A 274 -20.91 -9.72 -14.44
CA ARG A 274 -19.56 -9.17 -14.67
C ARG A 274 -18.62 -9.33 -13.48
N HIS A 275 -19.15 -9.21 -12.27
CA HIS A 275 -18.38 -9.37 -11.03
C HIS A 275 -17.83 -10.80 -10.88
N VAL A 276 -18.52 -11.83 -11.37
CA VAL A 276 -18.07 -13.23 -11.33
C VAL A 276 -16.88 -13.45 -12.27
N TRP A 277 -16.91 -12.86 -13.47
CA TRP A 277 -15.77 -12.87 -14.40
C TRP A 277 -14.53 -12.22 -13.79
N ILE A 278 -14.69 -11.03 -13.19
CA ILE A 278 -13.59 -10.32 -12.54
C ILE A 278 -13.08 -11.11 -11.32
N GLN A 279 -13.96 -11.70 -10.51
CA GLN A 279 -13.57 -12.60 -9.41
C GLN A 279 -12.78 -13.79 -9.91
N SER A 280 -13.24 -14.45 -10.98
CA SER A 280 -12.58 -15.60 -11.57
C SER A 280 -11.15 -15.25 -12.01
N MET A 281 -10.99 -14.14 -12.74
CA MET A 281 -9.67 -13.70 -13.20
C MET A 281 -8.72 -13.34 -12.05
N LEU A 282 -9.20 -12.57 -11.06
CA LEU A 282 -8.36 -12.13 -9.93
C LEU A 282 -8.04 -13.27 -8.95
N LEU A 283 -9.00 -14.15 -8.64
CA LEU A 283 -8.76 -15.30 -7.76
C LEU A 283 -7.93 -16.38 -8.43
N GLY A 284 -8.09 -16.56 -9.74
CA GLY A 284 -7.30 -17.47 -10.55
C GLY A 284 -5.85 -16.99 -10.66
N ALA A 285 -5.63 -15.73 -11.06
CA ALA A 285 -4.29 -15.14 -11.13
C ALA A 285 -3.61 -15.01 -9.75
N GLY A 286 -4.41 -14.87 -8.69
CA GLY A 286 -3.98 -14.85 -7.30
C GLY A 286 -3.64 -16.23 -6.71
N GLY A 287 -3.81 -17.34 -7.44
CA GLY A 287 -3.51 -18.69 -6.97
C GLY A 287 -4.54 -19.30 -6.00
N PHE A 288 -5.69 -18.66 -5.80
CA PHE A 288 -6.72 -19.15 -4.88
C PHE A 288 -7.52 -20.32 -5.44
N LEU A 289 -7.94 -20.23 -6.71
CA LEU A 289 -8.80 -21.25 -7.32
C LEU A 289 -8.10 -22.61 -7.44
N SER A 290 -6.80 -22.63 -7.78
CA SER A 290 -6.00 -23.84 -7.81
C SER A 290 -5.90 -24.47 -6.42
N ALA A 291 -5.60 -23.67 -5.39
CA ALA A 291 -5.49 -24.15 -4.02
C ALA A 291 -6.82 -24.70 -3.46
N TRP A 292 -7.96 -24.07 -3.78
CA TRP A 292 -9.26 -24.54 -3.29
C TRP A 292 -9.74 -25.81 -4.00
N ARG A 293 -9.46 -25.97 -5.30
CA ARG A 293 -9.81 -27.20 -6.04
C ARG A 293 -9.05 -28.44 -5.56
N ASN A 294 -7.84 -28.24 -5.06
CA ASN A 294 -6.96 -29.31 -4.60
C ASN A 294 -7.21 -29.72 -3.13
N ARG A 295 -8.12 -29.03 -2.41
CA ARG A 295 -8.57 -29.45 -1.08
C ARG A 295 -9.65 -30.54 -1.18
N ASP A 296 -9.81 -31.32 -0.11
CA ASP A 296 -10.84 -32.35 -0.02
C ASP A 296 -12.25 -31.75 -0.18
N ARG A 297 -12.94 -32.15 -1.25
CA ARG A 297 -14.27 -31.60 -1.62
C ARG A 297 -15.37 -31.96 -0.61
N GLU A 298 -15.14 -32.94 0.26
CA GLU A 298 -16.06 -33.34 1.31
C GLU A 298 -16.19 -32.28 2.42
N ASP A 299 -15.19 -31.40 2.58
CA ASP A 299 -15.21 -30.30 3.55
C ASP A 299 -16.08 -29.11 3.11
N TYR A 300 -16.53 -29.09 1.85
CA TYR A 300 -17.30 -27.99 1.30
C TYR A 300 -18.80 -28.30 1.26
N ASP A 301 -19.59 -27.37 1.77
CA ASP A 301 -21.04 -27.38 1.56
C ASP A 301 -21.37 -27.21 0.06
N PRO A 302 -22.59 -27.57 -0.39
CA PRO A 302 -22.98 -27.47 -1.80
C PRO A 302 -22.83 -26.08 -2.41
N GLN A 303 -23.07 -25.02 -1.64
CA GLN A 303 -22.97 -23.63 -2.13
C GLN A 303 -21.51 -23.24 -2.35
N THR A 304 -20.61 -23.60 -1.42
CA THR A 304 -19.17 -23.42 -1.58
C THR A 304 -18.64 -24.17 -2.81
N ARG A 305 -19.07 -25.43 -3.02
CA ARG A 305 -18.66 -26.21 -4.20
C ARG A 305 -19.09 -25.56 -5.50
N ALA A 306 -20.37 -25.18 -5.61
CA ALA A 306 -20.90 -24.52 -6.80
C ALA A 306 -20.14 -23.22 -7.11
N TYR A 307 -19.88 -22.39 -6.09
CA TYR A 307 -19.11 -21.16 -6.23
C TYR A 307 -17.69 -21.40 -6.79
N ILE A 308 -16.96 -22.37 -6.23
CA ILE A 308 -15.60 -22.70 -6.69
C ILE A 308 -15.63 -23.27 -8.11
N GLU A 309 -16.56 -24.17 -8.42
CA GLU A 309 -16.68 -24.79 -9.75
C GLU A 309 -16.99 -23.75 -10.83
N THR A 310 -17.95 -22.85 -10.59
CA THR A 310 -18.27 -21.76 -11.52
C THR A 310 -17.06 -20.87 -11.79
N LEU A 311 -16.37 -20.38 -10.75
CA LEU A 311 -15.21 -19.51 -10.94
C LEU A 311 -14.05 -20.22 -11.62
N SER A 312 -13.86 -21.49 -11.32
CA SER A 312 -12.76 -22.27 -11.87
C SER A 312 -12.95 -22.62 -13.33
N GLY A 313 -14.18 -22.95 -13.76
CA GLY A 313 -14.50 -23.17 -15.17
C GLY A 313 -14.27 -21.90 -15.99
N LEU A 314 -14.78 -20.76 -15.52
CA LEU A 314 -14.52 -19.46 -16.14
C LEU A 314 -13.03 -19.12 -16.20
N TRP A 315 -12.27 -19.47 -15.15
CA TRP A 315 -10.84 -19.17 -15.10
C TRP A 315 -10.06 -19.99 -16.14
N GLU A 316 -10.40 -21.27 -16.32
CA GLU A 316 -9.80 -22.11 -17.36
C GLU A 316 -10.03 -21.52 -18.75
N GLU A 317 -11.26 -21.07 -19.04
CA GLU A 317 -11.60 -20.41 -20.32
C GLU A 317 -10.81 -19.11 -20.53
N ILE A 318 -10.80 -18.22 -19.53
CA ILE A 318 -10.07 -16.94 -19.60
C ILE A 318 -8.58 -17.19 -19.75
N ARG A 319 -8.00 -18.10 -18.94
CA ARG A 319 -6.55 -18.34 -18.89
C ARG A 319 -6.03 -18.85 -20.22
N LEU A 320 -6.76 -19.75 -20.89
CA LEU A 320 -6.39 -20.24 -22.22
C LEU A 320 -6.24 -19.08 -23.24
N ALA A 321 -7.15 -18.10 -23.20
CA ALA A 321 -7.10 -16.94 -24.08
C ALA A 321 -6.14 -15.83 -23.60
N TRP A 322 -5.82 -15.80 -22.30
CA TRP A 322 -4.93 -14.82 -21.70
C TRP A 322 -3.45 -15.15 -21.92
N ASP A 323 -3.10 -16.44 -21.93
CA ASP A 323 -1.74 -16.97 -22.14
C ASP A 323 -1.31 -17.05 -23.63
N ASN A 324 -1.98 -16.33 -24.52
CA ASN A 324 -1.81 -16.42 -25.97
C ASN A 324 -0.40 -16.04 -26.51
N ASN A 325 0.59 -15.77 -25.66
CA ASN A 325 2.01 -15.77 -26.02
C ASN A 325 2.75 -16.98 -25.40
N PRO A 326 2.89 -18.10 -26.12
CA PRO A 326 3.53 -19.32 -25.61
C PRO A 326 5.01 -19.16 -25.26
N LYS A 327 5.65 -18.05 -25.68
CA LYS A 327 7.08 -17.81 -25.44
C LYS A 327 7.37 -17.18 -24.08
N GLU A 328 6.37 -16.53 -23.46
CA GLU A 328 6.50 -15.85 -22.16
C GLU A 328 5.18 -15.98 -21.39
N PRO A 329 4.87 -17.16 -20.82
CA PRO A 329 3.66 -17.34 -20.03
C PRO A 329 3.70 -16.45 -18.79
N LYS A 330 2.60 -15.77 -18.47
CA LYS A 330 2.51 -14.95 -17.26
C LYS A 330 2.58 -15.86 -16.02
N GLU A 331 3.60 -15.68 -15.20
CA GLU A 331 3.74 -16.35 -13.91
C GLU A 331 2.61 -15.91 -12.97
N LEU A 332 1.87 -16.88 -12.42
CA LEU A 332 0.76 -16.63 -11.50
C LEU A 332 1.25 -16.56 -10.07
N MET A 333 0.51 -15.82 -9.23
CA MET A 333 0.74 -15.88 -7.79
C MET A 333 0.32 -17.25 -7.23
N GLN A 334 0.93 -17.63 -6.12
CA GLN A 334 0.60 -18.83 -5.36
C GLN A 334 -0.24 -18.47 -4.12
N TYR A 335 -1.00 -19.44 -3.61
CA TYR A 335 -1.78 -19.25 -2.39
C TYR A 335 -0.92 -18.81 -1.19
N ASP A 336 0.30 -19.34 -1.10
CA ASP A 336 1.23 -19.06 0.01
C ASP A 336 1.91 -17.68 -0.08
N ASP A 337 1.77 -16.96 -1.20
CA ASP A 337 2.22 -15.57 -1.31
C ASP A 337 1.39 -14.63 -0.42
N TRP A 338 0.18 -15.07 -0.04
CA TRP A 338 -0.78 -14.29 0.73
C TRP A 338 -0.63 -14.50 2.23
N HIS A 339 -0.58 -13.39 2.98
CA HIS A 339 -0.62 -13.43 4.42
C HIS A 339 -2.06 -13.67 4.91
N MET A 340 -2.38 -14.94 5.17
CA MET A 340 -3.70 -15.36 5.69
C MET A 340 -3.76 -15.32 7.23
N SER A 341 -2.63 -15.60 7.90
CA SER A 341 -2.51 -15.58 9.36
C SER A 341 -2.46 -14.15 9.91
N GLY A 342 -3.03 -13.94 11.10
CA GLY A 342 -3.10 -12.62 11.74
C GLY A 342 -4.01 -11.59 11.03
N VAL A 343 -4.67 -11.98 9.92
CA VAL A 343 -5.67 -11.17 9.24
C VAL A 343 -7.05 -11.46 9.80
N ARG A 344 -7.78 -10.41 10.20
CA ARG A 344 -9.18 -10.56 10.66
C ARG A 344 -10.00 -11.26 9.58
N PRO A 345 -10.89 -12.22 9.90
CA PRO A 345 -11.67 -12.96 8.90
C PRO A 345 -12.40 -12.09 7.87
N LEU A 346 -12.96 -10.95 8.31
CA LEU A 346 -13.63 -9.97 7.43
C LEU A 346 -12.69 -9.22 6.48
N ASN A 347 -11.38 -9.39 6.61
CA ASN A 347 -10.34 -8.73 5.81
C ASN A 347 -9.52 -9.71 4.97
N GLN A 348 -9.90 -10.99 4.93
CA GLN A 348 -9.17 -12.00 4.18
C GLN A 348 -9.07 -11.62 2.68
N PRO A 349 -7.93 -11.86 2.01
CA PRO A 349 -7.71 -11.43 0.64
C PRO A 349 -8.78 -11.90 -0.37
N PRO A 350 -9.26 -13.16 -0.35
CA PRO A 350 -10.32 -13.59 -1.26
C PRO A 350 -11.62 -12.79 -1.15
N ARG A 351 -12.03 -12.46 0.08
CA ARG A 351 -13.19 -11.60 0.34
C ARG A 351 -12.99 -10.19 -0.21
N ARG A 352 -11.76 -9.68 -0.09
CA ARG A 352 -11.37 -8.36 -0.58
C ARG A 352 -11.30 -8.32 -2.10
N ILE A 353 -10.90 -9.42 -2.74
CA ILE A 353 -11.00 -9.63 -4.19
C ILE A 353 -12.47 -9.60 -4.63
N ALA A 354 -13.37 -10.32 -3.95
CA ALA A 354 -14.80 -10.23 -4.26
C ALA A 354 -15.36 -8.81 -4.15
N ALA A 355 -14.97 -8.07 -3.11
CA ALA A 355 -15.37 -6.68 -2.93
C ALA A 355 -14.92 -5.79 -4.11
N ILE A 356 -13.65 -5.87 -4.52
CA ILE A 356 -13.15 -5.05 -5.63
C ILE A 356 -13.75 -5.48 -6.96
N SER A 357 -14.04 -6.77 -7.16
CA SER A 357 -14.71 -7.25 -8.38
C SER A 357 -16.09 -6.65 -8.58
N HIS A 358 -16.89 -6.52 -7.52
CA HIS A 358 -18.18 -5.82 -7.59
C HIS A 358 -18.02 -4.33 -7.89
N LEU A 359 -17.02 -3.68 -7.31
CA LEU A 359 -16.73 -2.28 -7.58
C LEU A 359 -16.35 -2.06 -9.05
N LEU A 360 -15.47 -2.90 -9.59
CA LEU A 360 -14.98 -2.83 -10.97
C LEU A 360 -16.08 -3.21 -11.97
N ALA A 361 -16.95 -4.16 -11.64
CA ALA A 361 -18.09 -4.53 -12.47
C ALA A 361 -19.04 -3.35 -12.69
N ARG A 362 -19.32 -2.55 -11.63
CA ARG A 362 -20.15 -1.34 -11.72
C ARG A 362 -19.53 -0.29 -12.65
N GLY A 363 -18.22 -0.11 -12.57
CA GLY A 363 -17.47 0.88 -13.35
C GLY A 363 -16.82 0.34 -14.63
N LEU A 364 -17.18 -0.85 -15.12
CA LEU A 364 -16.44 -1.49 -16.21
C LEU A 364 -16.51 -0.68 -17.52
N GLU A 365 -17.72 -0.20 -17.86
CA GLU A 365 -18.00 0.63 -19.04
C GLU A 365 -17.68 2.11 -18.81
N GLY A 366 -18.26 2.69 -17.75
CA GLY A 366 -18.18 4.12 -17.48
C GLY A 366 -16.87 4.56 -16.83
N GLY A 367 -16.20 3.65 -16.12
CA GLY A 367 -15.02 3.92 -15.30
C GLY A 367 -15.38 4.28 -13.85
N VAL A 368 -14.70 3.65 -12.90
CA VAL A 368 -14.90 3.91 -11.45
C VAL A 368 -14.46 5.34 -11.11
N PHE A 369 -13.40 5.85 -11.76
CA PHE A 369 -12.95 7.23 -11.53
C PHE A 369 -14.02 8.22 -12.01
N LYS A 370 -14.61 7.98 -13.18
CA LYS A 370 -15.70 8.82 -13.73
C LYS A 370 -16.94 8.80 -12.83
N ASP A 371 -17.31 7.65 -12.29
CA ASP A 371 -18.44 7.53 -11.35
C ASP A 371 -18.23 8.39 -10.10
N LEU A 372 -17.05 8.27 -9.49
CA LEU A 372 -16.68 9.04 -8.30
C LEU A 372 -16.65 10.54 -8.58
N LEU A 373 -16.08 10.95 -9.71
CA LEU A 373 -16.07 12.35 -10.15
C LEU A 373 -17.50 12.88 -10.33
N THR A 374 -18.36 12.13 -11.03
CA THR A 374 -19.76 12.49 -11.25
C THR A 374 -20.54 12.62 -9.93
N ALA A 375 -20.27 11.74 -8.97
CA ALA A 375 -20.88 11.80 -7.64
C ALA A 375 -20.52 13.10 -6.91
N ILE A 376 -19.27 13.55 -7.01
CA ILE A 376 -18.79 14.79 -6.40
C ILE A 376 -19.33 16.02 -7.12
N GLU A 377 -19.38 16.01 -8.45
CA GLU A 377 -19.94 17.11 -9.24
C GLU A 377 -21.44 17.30 -9.00
N LYS A 378 -22.19 16.20 -8.84
CA LYS A 378 -23.60 16.25 -8.41
C LYS A 378 -23.77 16.82 -7.01
N ALA A 379 -22.83 16.56 -6.09
CA ALA A 379 -22.85 17.16 -4.76
C ALA A 379 -22.52 18.66 -4.81
N ARG A 380 -21.64 19.08 -5.74
CA ARG A 380 -21.29 20.48 -5.99
C ARG A 380 -22.47 21.32 -6.52
N SER A 381 -23.28 20.79 -7.44
CA SER A 381 -24.35 21.54 -8.12
C SER A 381 -25.60 21.78 -7.27
N LYS A 382 -25.88 20.89 -6.31
CA LYS A 382 -26.96 21.07 -5.35
C LYS A 382 -26.50 22.07 -4.29
N LYS A 383 -26.78 23.38 -4.49
CA LYS A 383 -26.53 24.48 -3.52
C LYS A 383 -26.72 23.97 -2.08
N ALA A 384 -25.61 23.72 -1.40
CA ALA A 384 -25.51 23.23 -0.02
C ALA A 384 -26.38 22.00 0.33
N LYS A 385 -25.87 20.80 0.05
CA LYS A 385 -25.94 19.73 1.06
C LYS A 385 -24.52 19.44 1.53
N SER A 386 -24.31 19.73 2.82
CA SER A 386 -23.04 19.78 3.54
C SER A 386 -22.05 18.67 3.15
N ALA A 387 -20.75 18.92 3.35
CA ALA A 387 -19.68 17.92 3.23
C ALA A 387 -20.08 16.52 3.74
N SER A 388 -20.90 16.43 4.78
CA SER A 388 -21.46 15.16 5.29
C SER A 388 -22.23 14.33 4.25
N THR A 389 -23.00 14.95 3.36
CA THR A 389 -23.73 14.26 2.29
C THR A 389 -22.76 13.69 1.26
N LEU A 390 -21.72 14.45 0.91
CA LEU A 390 -20.71 13.95 -0.01
C LEU A 390 -19.94 12.77 0.61
N ILE A 391 -19.48 12.92 1.85
CA ILE A 391 -18.82 11.86 2.61
C ILE A 391 -19.71 10.61 2.66
N ASN A 392 -20.99 10.75 3.00
CA ASN A 392 -21.92 9.63 3.07
C ASN A 392 -22.14 8.97 1.70
N ASN A 393 -22.23 9.73 0.61
CA ASN A 393 -22.40 9.18 -0.73
C ASN A 393 -21.18 8.35 -1.15
N ILE A 394 -19.97 8.87 -0.92
CA ILE A 394 -18.73 8.15 -1.22
C ILE A 394 -18.61 6.91 -0.33
N GLU A 395 -18.85 7.03 0.98
CA GLU A 395 -18.83 5.88 1.88
C GLU A 395 -19.84 4.80 1.49
N THR A 396 -21.03 5.20 1.02
CA THR A 396 -22.08 4.28 0.56
C THR A 396 -21.70 3.61 -0.76
N TYR A 397 -21.02 4.31 -1.68
CA TYR A 397 -20.53 3.74 -2.93
C TYR A 397 -19.66 2.50 -2.69
N PHE A 398 -18.79 2.54 -1.67
CA PHE A 398 -17.96 1.40 -1.28
C PHE A 398 -18.66 0.44 -0.30
N SER A 399 -19.46 0.93 0.64
CA SER A 399 -20.02 0.09 1.73
C SER A 399 -21.36 -0.58 1.40
N GLY A 400 -21.96 -0.25 0.26
CA GLY A 400 -23.15 -0.90 -0.31
C GLY A 400 -22.83 -1.97 -1.34
N LEU A 401 -21.67 -2.63 -1.23
CA LEU A 401 -21.30 -3.78 -2.06
C LEU A 401 -21.80 -5.06 -1.36
N GLU A 402 -22.49 -5.90 -2.12
CA GLU A 402 -23.05 -7.17 -1.69
C GLU A 402 -22.60 -8.26 -2.66
N ASP A 403 -22.32 -9.46 -2.14
CA ASP A 403 -21.94 -10.63 -2.92
C ASP A 403 -22.74 -11.84 -2.44
N GLU A 404 -23.24 -12.66 -3.36
CA GLU A 404 -24.10 -13.80 -3.03
C GLU A 404 -23.41 -14.81 -2.09
N PHE A 405 -22.12 -15.05 -2.30
CA PHE A 405 -21.32 -15.96 -1.48
C PHE A 405 -20.69 -15.20 -0.31
N TRP A 406 -19.86 -14.21 -0.58
CA TRP A 406 -19.08 -13.52 0.44
C TRP A 406 -19.93 -12.69 1.40
N SER A 407 -21.16 -12.26 1.09
CA SER A 407 -22.02 -11.70 2.14
C SER A 407 -22.30 -12.72 3.25
N HIS A 408 -22.28 -14.02 2.96
CA HIS A 408 -22.64 -15.08 3.91
C HIS A 408 -21.49 -15.99 4.34
N TYR A 409 -20.32 -15.93 3.70
CA TYR A 409 -19.15 -16.73 4.05
C TYR A 409 -17.93 -15.86 4.35
N LEU A 410 -17.14 -16.24 5.36
CA LEU A 410 -15.87 -15.58 5.71
C LEU A 410 -14.66 -16.23 5.04
N ALA A 411 -14.79 -17.51 4.67
CA ALA A 411 -13.82 -18.30 3.93
C ALA A 411 -14.56 -19.47 3.25
N PRO A 412 -14.03 -20.04 2.15
CA PRO A 412 -14.57 -21.27 1.57
C PRO A 412 -14.53 -22.42 2.57
N GLY A 413 -15.63 -23.17 2.70
CA GLY A 413 -15.77 -24.24 3.70
C GLY A 413 -16.06 -23.74 5.12
N GLY A 414 -16.16 -22.43 5.32
CA GLY A 414 -16.58 -21.84 6.59
C GLY A 414 -18.08 -21.98 6.82
N LYS A 415 -18.53 -21.85 8.07
CA LYS A 415 -19.96 -21.83 8.39
C LYS A 415 -20.64 -20.60 7.78
N ARG A 416 -21.79 -20.82 7.13
CA ARG A 416 -22.64 -19.74 6.62
C ARG A 416 -23.12 -18.84 7.77
N LEU A 417 -22.97 -17.53 7.59
CA LEU A 417 -23.43 -16.51 8.53
C LEU A 417 -24.96 -16.41 8.51
N LYS A 418 -25.55 -16.24 9.70
CA LYS A 418 -27.01 -16.03 9.85
C LYS A 418 -27.49 -14.72 9.23
N ALA A 419 -26.66 -13.67 9.29
CA ALA A 419 -26.93 -12.36 8.71
C ALA A 419 -25.80 -11.98 7.75
N PRO A 420 -26.09 -11.25 6.66
CA PRO A 420 -25.09 -10.86 5.69
C PRO A 420 -24.07 -9.89 6.32
N ALA A 421 -22.79 -10.17 6.11
CA ALA A 421 -21.68 -9.31 6.50
C ALA A 421 -21.26 -8.41 5.34
N LYS A 422 -21.03 -7.13 5.62
CA LYS A 422 -20.54 -6.18 4.61
C LYS A 422 -19.20 -6.62 4.03
N LEU A 423 -19.03 -6.43 2.72
CA LEU A 423 -17.74 -6.62 2.06
C LEU A 423 -16.77 -5.51 2.48
N ILE A 424 -17.22 -4.25 2.45
CA ILE A 424 -16.46 -3.07 2.89
C ILE A 424 -17.26 -2.32 3.95
N GLY A 425 -16.68 -2.12 5.13
CA GLY A 425 -17.30 -1.28 6.17
C GLY A 425 -17.07 0.21 5.92
N ARG A 426 -17.87 1.07 6.56
CA ARG A 426 -17.73 2.54 6.45
C ARG A 426 -16.34 3.04 6.79
N GLU A 427 -15.72 2.48 7.82
CA GLU A 427 -14.35 2.84 8.21
C GLU A 427 -13.33 2.59 7.10
N ARG A 428 -13.45 1.46 6.37
CA ARG A 428 -12.56 1.17 5.25
C ARG A 428 -12.87 2.06 4.05
N ALA A 429 -14.15 2.34 3.80
CA ALA A 429 -14.57 3.27 2.76
C ALA A 429 -14.01 4.68 3.00
N ALA A 430 -14.07 5.17 4.24
CA ALA A 430 -13.43 6.42 4.65
C ALA A 430 -11.91 6.40 4.41
N ALA A 431 -11.23 5.32 4.80
CA ALA A 431 -9.79 5.19 4.55
C ALA A 431 -9.45 5.20 3.05
N ILE A 432 -10.25 4.54 2.20
CA ILE A 432 -10.10 4.58 0.73
C ILE A 432 -10.33 6.00 0.22
N PHE A 433 -11.37 6.68 0.70
CA PHE A 433 -11.64 8.06 0.30
C PHE A 433 -10.45 8.97 0.62
N ILE A 434 -9.97 8.97 1.86
CA ILE A 434 -8.89 9.86 2.32
C ILE A 434 -7.54 9.54 1.66
N ASN A 435 -7.22 8.26 1.47
CA ASN A 435 -5.88 7.86 1.02
C ASN A 435 -5.76 7.68 -0.50
N VAL A 436 -6.87 7.45 -1.22
CA VAL A 436 -6.87 7.13 -2.65
C VAL A 436 -7.68 8.13 -3.45
N VAL A 437 -8.98 8.22 -3.18
CA VAL A 437 -9.93 8.99 -4.02
C VAL A 437 -9.66 10.49 -3.93
N LEU A 438 -9.52 11.02 -2.70
CA LEU A 438 -9.33 12.44 -2.44
C LEU A 438 -8.02 12.97 -3.08
N PRO A 439 -6.83 12.36 -2.87
CA PRO A 439 -5.62 12.85 -3.51
C PRO A 439 -5.65 12.74 -5.05
N LEU A 440 -6.21 11.67 -5.62
CA LEU A 440 -6.28 11.50 -7.07
C LEU A 440 -7.22 12.53 -7.73
N LEU A 441 -8.38 12.79 -7.13
CA LEU A 441 -9.29 13.82 -7.63
C LEU A 441 -8.75 15.24 -7.39
N LEU A 442 -7.91 15.43 -6.37
CA LEU A 442 -7.20 16.69 -6.18
C LEU A 442 -6.23 16.95 -7.35
N VAL A 443 -5.49 15.93 -7.81
CA VAL A 443 -4.67 16.03 -9.04
C VAL A 443 -5.53 16.39 -10.24
N TYR A 444 -6.65 15.70 -10.43
CA TYR A 444 -7.58 16.00 -11.52
C TYR A 444 -8.07 17.45 -11.48
N SER A 445 -8.51 17.93 -10.31
CA SER A 445 -8.97 19.30 -10.15
C SER A 445 -7.88 20.33 -10.50
N ARG A 446 -6.62 20.07 -10.13
CA ARG A 446 -5.48 20.94 -10.43
C ARG A 446 -5.10 20.95 -11.91
N ARG A 447 -5.01 19.78 -12.56
CA ARG A 447 -4.72 19.69 -14.00
C ARG A 447 -5.78 20.36 -14.87
N ASN A 448 -7.02 20.41 -14.39
CA ASN A 448 -8.15 21.07 -15.07
C ASN A 448 -8.41 22.51 -14.57
N HIS A 449 -7.57 23.05 -13.68
CA HIS A 449 -7.75 24.37 -13.06
C HIS A 449 -9.12 24.58 -12.38
N ASP A 450 -9.77 23.50 -11.91
CA ASP A 450 -11.07 23.53 -11.26
C ASP A 450 -10.94 23.80 -9.75
N SER A 451 -10.79 25.07 -9.41
CA SER A 451 -10.69 25.53 -8.02
C SER A 451 -11.96 25.24 -7.21
N SER A 452 -13.11 25.12 -7.87
CA SER A 452 -14.39 24.82 -7.22
C SER A 452 -14.43 23.37 -6.73
N LEU A 453 -13.99 22.43 -7.57
CA LEU A 453 -13.82 21.02 -7.20
C LEU A 453 -12.80 20.87 -6.04
N ALA A 454 -11.66 21.56 -6.12
CA ALA A 454 -10.66 21.54 -5.06
C ALA A 454 -11.22 22.04 -3.70
N ALA A 455 -12.05 23.08 -3.72
CA ALA A 455 -12.70 23.60 -2.51
C ALA A 455 -13.70 22.60 -1.91
N VAL A 456 -14.51 21.94 -2.74
CA VAL A 456 -15.47 20.90 -2.28
C VAL A 456 -14.73 19.71 -1.67
N LEU A 457 -13.65 19.26 -2.31
CA LEU A 457 -12.79 18.18 -1.79
C LEU A 457 -12.16 18.54 -0.44
N HIS A 458 -11.66 19.78 -0.31
CA HIS A 458 -11.07 20.25 0.94
C HIS A 458 -12.10 20.33 2.06
N GLU A 459 -13.31 20.84 1.78
CA GLU A 459 -14.38 20.92 2.78
C GLU A 459 -14.87 19.53 3.20
N ALA A 460 -14.96 18.57 2.26
CA ALA A 460 -15.22 17.17 2.57
C ALA A 460 -14.15 16.58 3.49
N TYR A 461 -12.87 16.89 3.26
CA TYR A 461 -11.77 16.43 4.09
C TYR A 461 -11.79 17.03 5.50
N LYS A 462 -11.98 18.35 5.61
CA LYS A 462 -12.09 19.06 6.90
C LYS A 462 -13.22 18.52 7.77
N SER A 463 -14.36 18.26 7.16
CA SER A 463 -15.55 17.74 7.83
C SER A 463 -15.50 16.23 8.12
N HIS A 464 -14.48 15.52 7.63
CA HIS A 464 -14.37 14.08 7.82
C HIS A 464 -13.92 13.76 9.26
N ARG A 465 -14.75 12.99 9.97
CA ARG A 465 -14.44 12.53 11.34
C ARG A 465 -13.20 11.63 11.34
N LYS A 466 -12.49 11.58 12.47
CA LYS A 466 -11.37 10.65 12.63
C LYS A 466 -11.82 9.20 12.40
N GLY A 467 -10.97 8.42 11.75
CA GLY A 467 -11.14 6.97 11.59
C GLY A 467 -10.56 6.21 12.78
N SER A 468 -10.30 4.91 12.59
CA SER A 468 -9.54 4.13 13.57
C SER A 468 -8.14 4.70 13.77
N THR A 469 -7.58 4.40 14.94
CA THR A 469 -6.23 4.81 15.32
C THR A 469 -5.27 3.70 14.96
N ASP A 470 -4.35 3.98 14.04
CA ASP A 470 -3.22 3.09 13.77
C ASP A 470 -2.06 3.30 14.75
N SER A 471 -0.98 2.53 14.58
CA SER A 471 0.19 2.58 15.45
C SER A 471 0.87 3.95 15.45
N VAL A 472 0.96 4.63 14.30
CA VAL A 472 1.61 5.94 14.18
C VAL A 472 0.76 7.00 14.85
N VAL A 473 -0.54 7.06 14.56
CA VAL A 473 -1.46 8.01 15.20
C VAL A 473 -1.50 7.78 16.71
N GLY A 474 -1.55 6.52 17.15
CA GLY A 474 -1.54 6.16 18.57
C GLY A 474 -0.24 6.56 19.27
N PHE A 475 0.90 6.27 18.65
CA PHE A 475 2.22 6.68 19.13
C PHE A 475 2.34 8.21 19.22
N MET A 476 2.02 8.91 18.13
CA MET A 476 2.17 10.35 18.01
C MET A 476 1.23 11.10 18.96
N THR A 477 -0.02 10.64 19.11
CA THR A 477 -0.95 11.20 20.09
C THR A 477 -0.34 11.15 21.49
N LYS A 478 0.21 10.00 21.89
CA LYS A 478 0.83 9.83 23.22
C LYS A 478 2.17 10.54 23.36
N ARG A 479 2.94 10.67 22.28
CA ARG A 479 4.26 11.35 22.27
C ARG A 479 4.10 12.86 22.35
N VAL A 480 3.14 13.43 21.62
CA VAL A 480 2.96 14.88 21.47
C VAL A 480 1.98 15.44 22.49
N LEU A 481 0.87 14.75 22.78
CA LEU A 481 -0.24 15.32 23.54
C LEU A 481 -0.32 14.73 24.96
N PRO A 482 -0.58 15.55 25.98
CA PRO A 482 -1.13 15.09 27.25
C PRO A 482 -2.49 14.41 27.06
N GLU A 483 -2.84 13.47 27.92
CA GLU A 483 -4.07 12.67 27.79
C GLU A 483 -5.34 13.52 27.74
N ARG A 484 -5.41 14.57 28.57
CA ARG A 484 -6.50 15.57 28.58
C ARG A 484 -6.69 16.31 27.25
N MET A 485 -5.69 16.31 26.37
CA MET A 485 -5.68 17.02 25.08
C MET A 485 -5.84 16.08 23.87
N SER A 486 -5.96 14.77 24.09
CA SER A 486 -6.14 13.79 23.01
C SER A 486 -7.35 14.07 22.11
N GLY A 487 -8.37 14.79 22.64
CA GLY A 487 -9.54 15.25 21.90
C GLY A 487 -9.25 16.21 20.75
N ILE A 488 -8.08 16.86 20.72
CA ILE A 488 -7.65 17.74 19.62
C ILE A 488 -7.60 16.97 18.29
N VAL A 489 -7.20 15.69 18.33
CA VAL A 489 -7.17 14.80 17.16
C VAL A 489 -8.58 14.23 16.95
N SER A 490 -9.47 15.07 16.44
CA SER A 490 -10.91 14.78 16.27
C SER A 490 -11.33 14.49 14.82
N SER A 491 -10.49 14.84 13.84
CA SER A 491 -10.77 14.71 12.40
C SER A 491 -9.76 13.81 11.68
N ALA A 492 -10.14 13.31 10.51
CA ALA A 492 -9.22 12.59 9.62
C ALA A 492 -8.04 13.50 9.21
N ARG A 493 -8.30 14.79 9.02
CA ARG A 493 -7.28 15.82 8.73
C ARG A 493 -6.18 15.85 9.76
N ARG A 494 -6.52 15.90 11.05
CA ARG A 494 -5.53 15.93 12.14
C ARG A 494 -4.81 14.60 12.34
N GLN A 495 -5.46 13.47 12.05
CA GLN A 495 -4.77 12.16 12.02
C GLN A 495 -3.70 12.13 10.92
N GLN A 496 -4.02 12.59 9.72
CA GLN A 496 -3.03 12.74 8.64
C GLN A 496 -1.93 13.75 9.01
N GLY A 497 -2.26 14.80 9.75
CA GLY A 497 -1.28 15.75 10.30
C GLY A 497 -0.28 15.08 11.23
N LEU A 498 -0.71 14.18 12.11
CA LEU A 498 0.21 13.40 12.94
C LEU A 498 1.13 12.49 12.13
N HIS A 499 0.64 11.87 11.04
CA HIS A 499 1.51 11.12 10.13
C HIS A 499 2.56 12.00 9.47
N GLN A 500 2.16 13.20 9.01
CA GLN A 500 3.08 14.14 8.37
C GLN A 500 4.18 14.59 9.35
N ILE A 501 3.79 14.98 10.57
CA ILE A 501 4.74 15.39 11.62
C ILE A 501 5.67 14.22 12.02
N PHE A 502 5.13 13.01 12.09
CA PHE A 502 5.95 11.82 12.37
C PHE A 502 7.02 11.66 11.30
N HIS A 503 6.63 11.72 10.03
CA HIS A 503 7.53 11.59 8.89
C HIS A 503 8.59 12.70 8.86
N ASP A 504 8.18 13.96 9.02
CA ASP A 504 9.06 15.11 8.84
C ASP A 504 10.01 15.34 10.02
N PHE A 505 9.65 14.85 11.21
CA PHE A 505 10.40 15.10 12.44
C PHE A 505 10.67 13.84 13.25
N CYS A 506 9.64 13.17 13.77
CA CYS A 506 9.84 12.15 14.82
C CYS A 506 10.50 10.85 14.34
N ARG A 507 10.41 10.54 13.04
CA ARG A 507 11.08 9.41 12.40
C ARG A 507 12.53 9.73 12.04
N ARG A 508 12.86 11.01 11.87
CA ARG A 508 14.18 11.47 11.44
C ARG A 508 15.16 11.48 12.61
N ARG A 509 16.34 10.89 12.39
CA ARG A 509 17.43 10.89 13.37
C ARG A 509 18.28 12.15 13.32
N ASP A 510 18.18 12.91 12.23
CA ASP A 510 18.97 14.10 11.94
C ASP A 510 18.28 15.41 12.36
N ILE A 511 17.02 15.36 12.80
CA ILE A 511 16.30 16.51 13.34
C ILE A 511 16.00 16.30 14.82
N SER A 512 16.59 17.15 15.66
CA SER A 512 16.32 17.21 17.09
C SER A 512 14.99 17.92 17.41
N CYS A 513 14.39 17.62 18.57
CA CYS A 513 13.07 18.16 18.93
C CYS A 513 13.05 19.69 19.04
N ASP A 514 14.14 20.34 19.44
CA ASP A 514 14.28 21.80 19.51
C ASP A 514 14.18 22.49 18.14
N LYS A 515 14.36 21.74 17.05
CA LYS A 515 14.18 22.17 15.65
C LYS A 515 12.88 21.70 15.02
N CYS A 516 11.99 21.07 15.79
CA CYS A 516 10.70 20.57 15.29
C CYS A 516 9.66 21.70 15.21
N GLY A 517 8.94 21.78 14.09
CA GLY A 517 7.87 22.77 13.90
C GLY A 517 6.79 22.71 14.97
N VAL A 518 6.42 21.52 15.44
CA VAL A 518 5.45 21.36 16.54
C VAL A 518 6.01 21.90 17.86
N TYR A 519 7.28 21.60 18.17
CA TYR A 519 7.92 22.07 19.40
C TYR A 519 8.02 23.59 19.43
N LYS A 520 8.39 24.23 18.32
CA LYS A 520 8.42 25.69 18.16
C LYS A 520 7.02 26.29 18.23
N ALA A 521 6.03 25.70 17.55
CA ALA A 521 4.64 26.16 17.52
C ALA A 521 4.00 26.25 18.92
N ILE A 522 4.37 25.33 19.83
CA ILE A 522 3.87 25.30 21.21
C ILE A 522 4.75 26.12 22.17
N GLY A 523 5.65 26.93 21.64
CA GLY A 523 6.56 27.81 22.38
C GLY A 523 7.63 27.07 23.17
N GLY A 524 8.18 26.00 22.58
CA GLY A 524 9.44 25.41 23.01
C GLY A 524 10.62 26.18 22.43
N GLY A 525 11.44 26.72 23.31
CA GLY A 525 12.61 27.55 23.00
C GLY A 525 13.66 27.35 24.06
#